data_AF-A0AAW0S037-F1
#
_entry.id   AF-A0AAW0S037-F1
#
_cell.length_a   1.000
_cell.length_b   1.000
_cell.length_c   1.000
_cell.angle_alpha   90.00
_cell.angle_beta   90.00
_cell.angle_gamma   90.00
#
_symmetry.space_group_name_H-M   'P 1'
#
loop_
_entity.id
_entity.type
_entity.pdbx_description
1 polymer ?
#
loop_
_entity_poly.entity_id
_entity_poly.type
_entity_poly.pdbx_seq_one_letter_code
_entity_poly.pdbx_strand_id
1 'polypeptide(L)'
;MAEKHDPTLRLPRILCLHGGGTNALIFKMQCRTIAHDLRHEYRFVYVEAPFPSEPGPDVMQVFSENGPFKRWLRFGPAHPATTPQAAVDELDGAVEAAMAQDDERGGCGAWTALLGFSQGAKMCASLLYRQQNRAAAAAAAAAAAVAAEAADPSAVRFRFGVLLAGRGPFVSLEPDRPENETLPSAADLSSIKEKEPRGKHVLRIPTIHMHGLKDPGLQEHRELYREYCHAEARSLLEWDAGHRLPVRSDHVAPLVREIRRVDRETAAVTA
;
A
#
# COMPACT_ATOMS: atom_id res chain seq x y z
N MET A 1 -3.77 31.41 -19.85
CA MET A 1 -4.24 30.80 -18.59
C MET A 1 -3.01 30.59 -17.73
N ALA A 2 -2.90 31.27 -16.59
CA ALA A 2 -1.73 31.12 -15.73
C ALA A 2 -1.66 29.66 -15.25
N GLU A 3 -0.55 28.97 -15.54
CA GLU A 3 -0.24 27.67 -14.94
C GLU A 3 -0.36 27.82 -13.42
N LYS A 4 -1.33 27.13 -12.82
CA LYS A 4 -1.46 27.11 -11.36
C LYS A 4 -0.23 26.40 -10.81
N HIS A 5 0.63 27.16 -10.15
CA HIS A 5 1.77 26.62 -9.42
C HIS A 5 1.27 25.62 -8.37
N ASP A 6 1.56 24.33 -8.54
CA ASP A 6 1.37 23.30 -7.54
C ASP A 6 2.69 23.17 -6.74
N PRO A 7 2.76 23.68 -5.50
CA PRO A 7 4.00 23.70 -4.72
C PRO A 7 4.43 22.29 -4.28
N THR A 8 3.58 21.27 -4.47
CA THR A 8 3.86 19.90 -4.04
C THR A 8 4.65 19.08 -5.05
N LEU A 9 4.83 19.56 -6.29
CA LEU A 9 5.44 18.79 -7.40
C LEU A 9 6.85 18.27 -7.09
N ARG A 10 7.62 18.99 -6.27
CA ARG A 10 8.98 18.59 -5.85
C ARG A 10 9.03 17.82 -4.53
N LEU A 11 7.91 17.69 -3.82
CA LEU A 11 7.88 17.02 -2.53
C LEU A 11 7.97 15.50 -2.70
N PRO A 12 8.60 14.78 -1.76
CA PRO A 12 8.51 13.33 -1.67
C PRO A 12 7.09 12.81 -1.84
N ARG A 13 6.92 11.71 -2.58
CA ARG A 13 5.61 11.19 -2.97
C ARG A 13 5.17 10.01 -2.14
N ILE A 14 3.92 10.04 -1.68
CA ILE A 14 3.23 8.93 -1.03
C ILE A 14 2.18 8.39 -2.00
N LEU A 15 2.34 7.14 -2.42
CA LEU A 15 1.40 6.44 -3.28
C LEU A 15 0.29 5.80 -2.42
N CYS A 16 -0.96 6.14 -2.70
CA CYS A 16 -2.10 5.89 -1.83
C CYS A 16 -3.08 4.88 -2.46
N LEU A 17 -3.33 3.76 -1.79
CA LEU A 17 -4.20 2.68 -2.26
C LEU A 17 -5.47 2.56 -1.38
N HIS A 18 -6.64 2.73 -2.01
CA HIS A 18 -7.92 2.76 -1.32
C HIS A 18 -8.41 1.37 -0.86
N GLY A 19 -9.47 1.32 -0.05
CA GLY A 19 -10.11 0.05 0.35
C GLY A 19 -10.88 -0.64 -0.78
N GLY A 20 -11.34 -1.88 -0.58
CA GLY A 20 -12.25 -2.52 -1.55
C GLY A 20 -13.64 -1.88 -1.52
N GLY A 21 -14.29 -1.76 -2.68
CA GLY A 21 -15.62 -1.15 -2.79
C GLY A 21 -15.64 0.37 -2.60
N THR A 22 -14.51 1.02 -2.84
CA THR A 22 -14.37 2.49 -2.88
C THR A 22 -13.53 2.87 -4.10
N ASN A 23 -13.01 4.09 -4.19
CA ASN A 23 -12.19 4.56 -5.31
C ASN A 23 -11.18 5.63 -4.87
N ALA A 24 -10.33 6.07 -5.79
CA ALA A 24 -9.28 7.06 -5.51
C ALA A 24 -9.86 8.40 -5.01
N LEU A 25 -11.00 8.84 -5.55
CA LEU A 25 -11.67 10.08 -5.16
C LEU A 25 -12.14 10.03 -3.70
N ILE A 26 -12.86 8.98 -3.32
CA ILE A 26 -13.34 8.78 -1.95
C ILE A 26 -12.16 8.69 -0.99
N PHE A 27 -11.11 7.94 -1.35
CA PHE A 27 -9.95 7.79 -0.48
C PHE A 27 -9.20 9.11 -0.28
N LYS A 28 -9.10 9.95 -1.32
CA LYS A 28 -8.59 11.33 -1.20
C LYS A 28 -9.41 12.17 -0.21
N MET A 29 -10.73 12.06 -0.24
CA MET A 29 -11.60 12.74 0.73
C MET A 29 -11.40 12.20 2.15
N GLN A 30 -11.27 10.88 2.31
CA GLN A 30 -11.04 10.24 3.60
C GLN A 30 -9.66 10.59 4.20
N CYS A 31 -8.64 10.74 3.35
CA CYS A 31 -7.28 11.12 3.74
C CYS A 31 -7.07 12.63 3.91
N ARG A 32 -8.11 13.47 3.74
CA ARG A 32 -7.97 14.95 3.70
C ARG A 32 -7.21 15.53 4.88
N THR A 33 -7.44 15.04 6.10
CA THR A 33 -6.81 15.57 7.31
C THR A 33 -5.34 15.15 7.37
N ILE A 34 -5.04 13.90 7.03
CA ILE A 34 -3.66 13.38 6.95
C ILE A 34 -2.87 14.18 5.90
N ALA A 35 -3.42 14.32 4.70
CA ALA A 35 -2.79 15.06 3.61
C ALA A 35 -2.62 16.54 3.94
N HIS A 36 -3.59 17.16 4.63
CA HIS A 36 -3.47 18.55 5.08
C HIS A 36 -2.32 18.73 6.06
N ASP A 37 -2.19 17.87 7.07
CA ASP A 37 -1.16 17.99 8.11
C ASP A 37 0.26 17.72 7.57
N LEU A 38 0.37 17.06 6.41
CA LEU A 38 1.61 16.70 5.72
C LEU A 38 1.86 17.49 4.41
N ARG A 39 1.02 18.49 4.10
CA ARG A 39 0.98 19.20 2.79
C ARG A 39 2.26 19.93 2.40
N HIS A 40 3.15 20.21 3.35
CA HIS A 40 4.42 20.90 3.13
C HIS A 40 5.60 19.93 3.04
N GLU A 41 5.37 18.65 3.29
CA GLU A 41 6.40 17.60 3.37
C GLU A 41 6.22 16.54 2.29
N TYR A 42 4.97 16.25 1.90
CA TYR A 42 4.68 15.20 0.93
C TYR A 42 3.64 15.61 -0.10
N ARG A 43 3.76 14.98 -1.27
CA ARG A 43 2.73 14.92 -2.30
C ARG A 43 2.02 13.56 -2.23
N PHE A 44 0.70 13.58 -2.19
CA PHE A 44 -0.12 12.35 -2.15
C PHE A 44 -0.66 12.05 -3.55
N VAL A 45 -0.43 10.83 -4.03
CA VAL A 45 -0.91 10.35 -5.33
C VAL A 45 -1.82 9.15 -5.09
N TYR A 46 -3.04 9.20 -5.60
CA TYR A 46 -4.08 8.20 -5.30
C TYR A 46 -4.28 7.30 -6.50
N VAL A 47 -4.10 6.00 -6.30
CA VAL A 47 -4.23 4.99 -7.34
C VAL A 47 -5.68 4.52 -7.40
N GLU A 48 -6.23 4.41 -8.60
CA GLU A 48 -7.54 3.81 -8.84
C GLU A 48 -7.37 2.31 -9.08
N ALA A 49 -8.06 1.46 -8.31
CA ALA A 49 -7.95 0.02 -8.50
C ALA A 49 -8.59 -0.42 -9.83
N PRO A 50 -8.05 -1.46 -10.49
CA PRO A 50 -8.47 -1.80 -11.86
C PRO A 50 -9.88 -2.39 -11.90
N PHE A 51 -10.23 -3.22 -10.92
CA PHE A 51 -11.43 -4.05 -11.01
C PHE A 51 -12.70 -3.33 -10.52
N PRO A 52 -13.82 -3.42 -11.25
CA PRO A 52 -15.13 -2.98 -10.76
C PRO A 52 -15.56 -3.72 -9.49
N SER A 53 -16.32 -3.02 -8.66
CA SER A 53 -16.82 -3.49 -7.37
C SER A 53 -18.20 -2.90 -7.08
N GLU A 54 -18.99 -3.63 -6.29
CA GLU A 54 -20.04 -3.06 -5.46
C GLU A 54 -19.43 -2.13 -4.39
N PRO A 55 -20.20 -1.15 -3.87
CA PRO A 55 -19.77 -0.32 -2.77
C PRO A 55 -19.47 -1.15 -1.52
N GLY A 56 -18.43 -0.76 -0.79
CA GLY A 56 -18.11 -1.35 0.51
C GLY A 56 -19.17 -1.05 1.57
N PRO A 57 -19.16 -1.77 2.70
CA PRO A 57 -20.00 -1.45 3.85
C PRO A 57 -19.81 0.01 4.26
N ASP A 58 -20.91 0.68 4.63
CA ASP A 58 -20.96 2.08 5.07
C ASP A 58 -20.58 3.16 4.03
N VAL A 59 -20.04 2.80 2.86
CA VAL A 59 -19.74 3.75 1.77
C VAL A 59 -21.02 4.43 1.27
N MET A 60 -22.10 3.66 1.15
CA MET A 60 -23.39 4.14 0.63
C MET A 60 -24.09 5.19 1.51
N GLN A 61 -23.70 5.33 2.79
CA GLN A 61 -24.32 6.33 3.66
C GLN A 61 -23.84 7.76 3.35
N VAL A 62 -22.61 7.91 2.82
CA VAL A 62 -21.95 9.20 2.63
C VAL A 62 -21.50 9.43 1.18
N PHE A 63 -21.23 8.36 0.44
CA PHE A 63 -20.60 8.41 -0.88
C PHE A 63 -21.39 7.63 -1.95
N SER A 64 -22.71 7.50 -1.78
CA SER A 64 -23.57 6.76 -2.72
C SER A 64 -23.49 7.26 -4.16
N GLU A 65 -23.26 8.56 -4.34
CA GLU A 65 -23.16 9.21 -5.66
C GLU A 65 -21.73 9.26 -6.20
N ASN A 66 -20.74 8.78 -5.45
CA ASN A 66 -19.34 8.85 -5.82
C ASN A 66 -18.84 7.57 -6.48
N GLY A 67 -19.71 6.79 -7.13
CA GLY A 67 -19.30 5.68 -7.98
C GLY A 67 -18.58 6.15 -9.26
N PRO A 68 -18.03 5.23 -10.08
CA PRO A 68 -18.02 3.78 -9.88
C PRO A 68 -17.09 3.34 -8.74
N PHE A 69 -17.41 2.21 -8.09
CA PHE A 69 -16.58 1.63 -7.04
C PHE A 69 -15.64 0.57 -7.61
N LYS A 70 -14.47 0.44 -6.98
CA LYS A 70 -13.37 -0.38 -7.43
C LYS A 70 -12.81 -1.26 -6.31
N ARG A 71 -12.05 -2.28 -6.69
CA ARG A 71 -11.41 -3.24 -5.78
C ARG A 71 -10.06 -3.69 -6.34
N TRP A 72 -9.17 -4.10 -5.43
CA TRP A 72 -7.85 -4.65 -5.76
C TRP A 72 -7.90 -6.15 -5.95
N LEU A 73 -8.65 -6.83 -5.09
CA LEU A 73 -8.77 -8.28 -5.05
C LEU A 73 -10.24 -8.66 -5.12
N ARG A 74 -10.52 -9.93 -5.42
CA ARG A 74 -11.87 -10.45 -5.31
C ARG A 74 -12.22 -10.58 -3.83
N PHE A 75 -13.48 -10.42 -3.44
CA PHE A 75 -13.93 -10.67 -2.06
C PHE A 75 -15.31 -11.35 -2.01
N GLY A 76 -15.90 -11.63 -3.17
CA GLY A 76 -17.12 -12.40 -3.32
C GLY A 76 -17.05 -13.26 -4.59
N PRO A 77 -17.83 -14.35 -4.65
CA PRO A 77 -17.83 -15.27 -5.79
C PRO A 77 -18.43 -14.66 -7.05
N ALA A 78 -19.25 -13.61 -6.92
CA ALA A 78 -19.84 -12.87 -8.04
C ALA A 78 -18.79 -12.10 -8.88
N HIS A 79 -17.59 -11.88 -8.33
CA HIS A 79 -16.53 -11.24 -9.08
C HIS A 79 -15.94 -12.18 -10.13
N PRO A 80 -15.75 -11.71 -11.38
CA PRO A 80 -15.15 -12.50 -12.44
C PRO A 80 -13.86 -13.18 -12.00
N ALA A 81 -13.74 -14.46 -12.32
CA ALA A 81 -12.50 -15.19 -12.17
C ALA A 81 -11.45 -14.62 -13.14
N THR A 82 -10.19 -14.71 -12.76
CA THR A 82 -9.05 -14.28 -13.57
C THR A 82 -7.88 -15.21 -13.29
N THR A 83 -6.84 -15.17 -14.12
CA THR A 83 -5.59 -15.89 -13.86
C THR A 83 -4.70 -15.06 -12.92
N PRO A 84 -3.79 -15.70 -12.18
CA PRO A 84 -2.79 -15.00 -11.38
C PRO A 84 -2.03 -13.92 -12.17
N GLN A 85 -1.58 -14.25 -13.37
CA GLN A 85 -0.80 -13.34 -14.21
C GLN A 85 -1.63 -12.13 -14.66
N ALA A 86 -2.81 -12.36 -15.24
CA ALA A 86 -3.66 -11.27 -15.71
C ALA A 86 -4.11 -10.36 -14.54
N ALA A 87 -4.31 -10.91 -13.35
CA ALA A 87 -4.60 -10.11 -12.17
C ALA A 87 -3.42 -9.19 -11.78
N VAL A 88 -2.20 -9.71 -11.80
CA VAL A 88 -1.00 -8.92 -11.50
C VAL A 88 -0.76 -7.86 -12.56
N ASP A 89 -0.94 -8.18 -13.85
CA ASP A 89 -0.76 -7.22 -14.95
C ASP A 89 -1.70 -6.01 -14.81
N GLU A 90 -2.98 -6.24 -14.48
CA GLU A 90 -3.96 -5.17 -14.21
C GLU A 90 -3.60 -4.32 -12.97
N LEU A 91 -3.09 -4.97 -11.92
CA LEU A 91 -2.66 -4.28 -10.70
C LEU A 91 -1.43 -3.41 -10.94
N ASP A 92 -0.44 -3.93 -11.66
CA ASP A 92 0.77 -3.21 -12.03
C ASP A 92 0.44 -2.06 -12.97
N GLY A 93 -0.39 -2.30 -14.00
CA GLY A 93 -0.85 -1.25 -14.91
C GLY A 93 -1.57 -0.11 -14.19
N ALA A 94 -2.39 -0.40 -13.18
CA ALA A 94 -3.05 0.65 -12.38
C ALA A 94 -2.06 1.51 -11.59
N VAL A 95 -1.06 0.87 -10.94
CA VAL A 95 -0.02 1.56 -10.17
C VAL A 95 0.87 2.40 -11.10
N GLU A 96 1.34 1.81 -12.19
CA GLU A 96 2.19 2.46 -13.18
C GLU A 96 1.48 3.64 -13.83
N ALA A 97 0.21 3.49 -14.22
CA ALA A 97 -0.58 4.57 -14.79
C ALA A 97 -0.73 5.76 -13.83
N ALA A 98 -0.99 5.50 -12.54
CA ALA A 98 -1.10 6.58 -11.55
C ALA A 98 0.24 7.31 -11.32
N MET A 99 1.35 6.58 -11.36
CA MET A 99 2.68 7.16 -11.23
C MET A 99 3.04 8.00 -12.47
N ALA A 100 2.83 7.45 -13.67
CA ALA A 100 3.08 8.13 -14.93
C ALA A 100 2.23 9.41 -15.08
N GLN A 101 0.94 9.35 -14.74
CA GLN A 101 0.07 10.54 -14.75
C GLN A 101 0.53 11.62 -13.78
N ASP A 102 1.15 11.25 -12.65
CA ASP A 102 1.71 12.22 -11.73
C ASP A 102 3.01 12.85 -12.26
N ASP A 103 3.87 12.05 -12.89
CA ASP A 103 5.08 12.52 -13.58
C ASP A 103 4.71 13.47 -14.74
N GLU A 104 3.70 13.14 -15.56
CA GLU A 104 3.18 13.98 -16.64
C GLU A 104 2.64 15.32 -16.14
N ARG A 105 2.11 15.36 -14.92
CA ARG A 105 1.68 16.61 -14.24
C ARG A 105 2.86 17.41 -13.66
N GLY A 106 4.09 16.97 -13.88
CA GLY A 106 5.33 17.60 -13.42
C GLY A 106 5.81 17.14 -12.04
N GLY A 107 5.22 16.07 -11.49
CA GLY A 107 5.68 15.47 -10.24
C GLY A 107 7.09 14.92 -10.42
N CYS A 108 8.04 15.34 -9.58
CA CYS A 108 9.44 14.93 -9.70
C CYS A 108 10.11 14.57 -8.38
N GLY A 109 9.40 14.69 -7.24
CA GLY A 109 9.90 14.20 -5.96
C GLY A 109 10.06 12.68 -5.94
N ALA A 110 10.92 12.15 -5.07
CA ALA A 110 11.12 10.71 -4.98
C ALA A 110 9.87 9.99 -4.43
N TRP A 111 9.47 8.89 -5.07
CA TRP A 111 8.51 7.94 -4.51
C TRP A 111 9.05 7.38 -3.20
N THR A 112 8.44 7.76 -2.08
CA THR A 112 9.00 7.57 -0.74
C THR A 112 8.24 6.54 0.07
N ALA A 113 6.91 6.57 0.05
CA ALA A 113 6.11 5.68 0.88
C ALA A 113 4.83 5.22 0.20
N LEU A 114 4.28 4.14 0.75
CA LEU A 114 2.95 3.65 0.42
C LEU A 114 2.00 3.97 1.57
N LEU A 115 0.75 4.32 1.27
CA LEU A 115 -0.31 4.46 2.26
C LEU A 115 -1.55 3.69 1.79
N GLY A 116 -1.97 2.70 2.57
CA GLY A 116 -3.10 1.85 2.20
C GLY A 116 -4.15 1.75 3.29
N PHE A 117 -5.40 1.53 2.89
CA PHE A 117 -6.49 1.19 3.80
C PHE A 117 -7.15 -0.14 3.42
N SER A 118 -7.43 -1.02 4.39
CA SER A 118 -8.16 -2.28 4.17
C SER A 118 -7.49 -3.14 3.07
N GLN A 119 -8.17 -3.47 1.96
CA GLN A 119 -7.53 -4.12 0.81
C GLN A 119 -6.30 -3.34 0.29
N GLY A 120 -6.36 -2.01 0.22
CA GLY A 120 -5.22 -1.19 -0.18
C GLY A 120 -4.02 -1.34 0.75
N ALA A 121 -4.23 -1.53 2.07
CA ALA A 121 -3.15 -1.82 3.01
C ALA A 121 -2.53 -3.20 2.77
N LYS A 122 -3.34 -4.22 2.47
CA LYS A 122 -2.85 -5.53 2.02
C LYS A 122 -2.01 -5.39 0.75
N MET A 123 -2.45 -4.60 -0.22
CA MET A 123 -1.69 -4.34 -1.44
C MET A 123 -0.38 -3.60 -1.20
N CYS A 124 -0.37 -2.57 -0.35
CA CYS A 124 0.85 -1.86 0.03
C CYS A 124 1.88 -2.82 0.64
N ALA A 125 1.45 -3.71 1.54
CA ALA A 125 2.34 -4.71 2.13
C ALA A 125 2.89 -5.69 1.08
N SER A 126 2.05 -6.16 0.15
CA SER A 126 2.45 -7.04 -0.96
C SER A 126 3.44 -6.36 -1.92
N LEU A 127 3.23 -5.09 -2.25
CA LEU A 127 4.13 -4.30 -3.10
C LEU A 127 5.51 -4.13 -2.44
N LEU A 128 5.54 -3.80 -1.14
CA LEU A 128 6.79 -3.72 -0.39
C LEU A 128 7.50 -5.07 -0.31
N TYR A 129 6.75 -6.15 -0.10
CA TYR A 129 7.33 -7.50 -0.05
C TYR A 129 7.93 -7.90 -1.41
N ARG A 130 7.25 -7.62 -2.52
CA ARG A 130 7.79 -7.79 -3.88
C ARG A 130 9.07 -6.96 -4.08
N GLN A 131 9.06 -5.69 -3.69
CA GLN A 131 10.25 -4.82 -3.77
C GLN A 131 11.44 -5.41 -3.00
N GLN A 132 11.20 -5.89 -1.77
CA GLN A 132 12.22 -6.53 -0.94
C GLN A 132 12.79 -7.78 -1.63
N ASN A 133 11.92 -8.64 -2.15
CA ASN A 133 12.36 -9.89 -2.74
C ASN A 133 13.11 -9.69 -4.06
N ARG A 134 12.74 -8.68 -4.85
CA ARG A 134 13.48 -8.26 -6.06
C ARG A 134 14.85 -7.68 -5.69
N ALA A 135 14.94 -6.84 -4.66
CA ALA A 135 16.20 -6.30 -4.18
C ALA A 135 17.16 -7.41 -3.68
N ALA A 136 16.64 -8.41 -2.98
CA ALA A 136 17.42 -9.57 -2.54
C ALA A 136 17.94 -10.40 -3.73
N ALA A 137 17.11 -10.64 -4.74
CA ALA A 137 17.52 -11.36 -5.94
C ALA A 137 18.60 -10.59 -6.73
N ALA A 138 18.44 -9.27 -6.88
CA ALA A 138 19.44 -8.42 -7.52
C ALA A 138 20.78 -8.42 -6.76
N ALA A 139 20.74 -8.34 -5.42
CA ALA A 139 21.95 -8.41 -4.60
C ALA A 139 22.66 -9.77 -4.72
N ALA A 140 21.91 -10.87 -4.75
CA ALA A 140 22.46 -12.22 -4.95
C ALA A 140 23.09 -12.37 -6.35
N ALA A 141 22.44 -11.85 -7.39
CA ALA A 141 22.98 -11.84 -8.75
C ALA A 141 24.25 -10.99 -8.86
N ALA A 142 24.28 -9.80 -8.27
CA ALA A 142 25.46 -8.93 -8.24
C ALA A 142 26.64 -9.56 -7.49
N ALA A 143 26.38 -10.29 -6.39
CA ALA A 143 27.42 -11.03 -5.67
C ALA A 143 27.98 -12.22 -6.47
N ALA A 144 27.19 -12.79 -7.39
CA ALA A 144 27.61 -13.87 -8.28
C ALA A 144 28.35 -13.37 -9.54
N ALA A 145 28.14 -12.11 -9.95
CA ALA A 145 28.80 -11.50 -11.09
C ALA A 145 30.20 -10.96 -10.73
N VAL A 146 31.20 -11.17 -11.59
CA VAL A 146 32.59 -10.66 -11.40
C VAL A 146 32.68 -9.13 -11.54
N ALA A 147 31.64 -8.50 -12.09
CA ALA A 147 31.44 -7.05 -12.08
C ALA A 147 30.00 -6.76 -11.66
N ALA A 148 29.82 -6.11 -10.51
CA ALA A 148 28.51 -5.62 -10.11
C ALA A 148 28.16 -4.40 -10.96
N GLU A 149 27.14 -4.49 -11.80
CA GLU A 149 26.51 -3.29 -12.34
C GLU A 149 25.88 -2.52 -11.17
N ALA A 150 26.08 -1.20 -11.15
CA ALA A 150 25.50 -0.34 -10.14
C ALA A 150 23.97 -0.43 -10.23
N ALA A 151 23.30 -0.48 -9.08
CA ALA A 151 21.84 -0.46 -9.00
C ALA A 151 21.29 0.74 -9.78
N ASP A 152 20.27 0.52 -10.61
CA ASP A 152 19.62 1.57 -11.39
C ASP A 152 19.13 2.68 -10.45
N PRO A 153 19.73 3.89 -10.49
CA PRO A 153 19.36 4.99 -9.61
C PRO A 153 17.96 5.54 -9.90
N SER A 154 17.36 5.17 -11.04
CA SER A 154 15.98 5.54 -11.40
C SER A 154 14.92 4.56 -10.87
N ALA A 155 15.34 3.41 -10.33
CA ALA A 155 14.42 2.42 -9.80
C ALA A 155 13.63 2.97 -8.60
N VAL A 156 12.31 2.91 -8.70
CA VAL A 156 11.41 3.34 -7.62
C VAL A 156 11.62 2.47 -6.39
N ARG A 157 11.88 3.13 -5.25
CA ARG A 157 12.15 2.45 -3.98
C ARG A 157 11.39 3.10 -2.83
N PHE A 158 10.26 2.50 -2.48
CA PHE A 158 9.51 2.89 -1.28
C PHE A 158 10.33 2.53 -0.04
N ARG A 159 10.51 3.51 0.85
CA ARG A 159 11.27 3.39 2.09
C ARG A 159 10.44 2.82 3.23
N PHE A 160 9.13 3.07 3.24
CA PHE A 160 8.21 2.54 4.26
C PHE A 160 6.75 2.47 3.78
N GLY A 161 5.92 1.74 4.52
CA GLY A 161 4.47 1.65 4.30
C GLY A 161 3.66 2.12 5.50
N VAL A 162 2.52 2.75 5.24
CA VAL A 162 1.49 3.12 6.21
C VAL A 162 0.27 2.25 5.97
N LEU A 163 0.03 1.28 6.86
CA LEU A 163 -0.93 0.20 6.72
C LEU A 163 -2.09 0.41 7.71
N LEU A 164 -3.21 0.90 7.19
CA LEU A 164 -4.39 1.24 7.99
C LEU A 164 -5.42 0.12 7.86
N ALA A 165 -5.73 -0.59 8.96
CA ALA A 165 -6.66 -1.73 8.96
C ALA A 165 -6.37 -2.77 7.86
N GLY A 166 -5.09 -3.09 7.61
CA GLY A 166 -4.68 -4.08 6.62
C GLY A 166 -4.70 -5.50 7.16
N ARG A 167 -5.10 -6.47 6.34
CA ARG A 167 -5.21 -7.89 6.72
C ARG A 167 -4.10 -8.70 6.06
N GLY A 168 -3.61 -9.73 6.76
CA GLY A 168 -2.69 -10.72 6.20
C GLY A 168 -3.42 -11.84 5.46
N PRO A 169 -2.70 -12.79 4.87
CA PRO A 169 -1.27 -12.70 4.51
C PRO A 169 -1.04 -11.68 3.37
N PHE A 170 0.20 -11.55 2.90
CA PHE A 170 0.50 -10.89 1.62
C PHE A 170 -0.16 -11.62 0.46
N VAL A 171 -0.24 -10.95 -0.69
CA VAL A 171 -0.61 -11.55 -1.97
C VAL A 171 0.66 -11.67 -2.81
N SER A 172 0.84 -12.82 -3.47
CA SER A 172 1.92 -12.98 -4.44
C SER A 172 1.65 -12.10 -5.66
N LEU A 173 2.53 -11.12 -5.87
CA LEU A 173 2.56 -10.26 -7.05
C LEU A 173 3.66 -10.69 -8.05
N GLU A 174 4.16 -11.92 -7.88
CA GLU A 174 5.11 -12.59 -8.76
C GLU A 174 4.68 -14.07 -8.83
N PRO A 175 3.67 -14.40 -9.65
CA PRO A 175 3.01 -15.71 -9.62
C PRO A 175 3.94 -16.86 -10.00
N ASP A 176 4.96 -16.59 -10.82
CA ASP A 176 5.95 -17.58 -11.23
C ASP A 176 7.08 -17.78 -10.21
N ARG A 177 7.08 -17.04 -9.10
CA ARG A 177 8.10 -17.12 -8.07
C ARG A 177 7.84 -18.32 -7.14
N PRO A 178 8.71 -19.36 -7.13
CA PRO A 178 8.48 -20.54 -6.31
C PRO A 178 8.44 -20.22 -4.81
N GLU A 179 9.25 -19.27 -4.33
CA GLU A 179 9.24 -18.92 -2.91
C GLU A 179 7.90 -18.33 -2.44
N ASN A 180 7.04 -17.87 -3.36
CA ASN A 180 5.72 -17.32 -3.05
C ASN A 180 4.59 -18.36 -3.14
N GLU A 181 4.87 -19.65 -3.36
CA GLU A 181 3.84 -20.66 -3.66
C GLU A 181 2.76 -20.84 -2.58
N THR A 182 3.12 -20.58 -1.31
CA THR A 182 2.22 -20.69 -0.17
C THR A 182 1.34 -19.44 0.00
N LEU A 183 1.76 -18.28 -0.53
CA LEU A 183 0.96 -17.07 -0.50
C LEU A 183 -0.28 -17.19 -1.41
N PRO A 184 -1.40 -16.54 -1.05
CA PRO A 184 -2.52 -16.35 -1.96
C PRO A 184 -2.09 -15.62 -3.24
N SER A 185 -2.70 -15.98 -4.35
CA SER A 185 -2.55 -15.31 -5.63
C SER A 185 -3.41 -14.04 -5.71
N ALA A 186 -3.04 -13.10 -6.58
CA ALA A 186 -3.90 -11.96 -6.93
C ALA A 186 -5.26 -12.36 -7.56
N ALA A 187 -5.40 -13.60 -8.04
CA ALA A 187 -6.66 -14.15 -8.54
C ALA A 187 -7.60 -14.68 -7.44
N ASP A 188 -7.08 -14.87 -6.23
CA ASP A 188 -7.82 -15.44 -5.10
C ASP A 188 -8.75 -14.41 -4.44
N LEU A 189 -9.61 -14.90 -3.53
CA LEU A 189 -10.37 -14.02 -2.66
C LEU A 189 -9.44 -13.37 -1.63
N SER A 190 -9.70 -12.12 -1.28
CA SER A 190 -8.92 -11.33 -0.33
C SER A 190 -8.91 -11.91 1.09
N SER A 191 -9.84 -12.83 1.40
CA SER A 191 -9.94 -13.58 2.65
C SER A 191 -9.17 -14.90 2.67
N ILE A 192 -8.59 -15.33 1.54
CA ILE A 192 -7.81 -16.56 1.48
C ILE A 192 -6.58 -16.42 2.38
N LYS A 193 -6.35 -17.47 3.18
CA LYS A 193 -5.20 -17.61 4.07
C LYS A 193 -4.03 -18.24 3.33
N GLU A 194 -2.85 -18.11 3.92
CA GLU A 194 -1.66 -18.79 3.43
C GLU A 194 -1.85 -20.31 3.44
N LYS A 195 -1.34 -21.00 2.41
CA LYS A 195 -1.36 -22.45 2.32
C LYS A 195 -0.38 -23.06 3.32
N GLU A 196 -0.75 -24.19 3.90
CA GLU A 196 0.14 -24.96 4.76
C GLU A 196 1.00 -25.94 3.92
N PRO A 197 2.27 -26.17 4.31
CA PRO A 197 2.98 -25.53 5.42
C PRO A 197 3.32 -24.07 5.11
N ARG A 198 3.19 -23.17 6.10
CA ARG A 198 3.52 -21.75 5.90
C ARG A 198 4.98 -21.53 5.45
N GLY A 199 5.15 -20.62 4.51
CA GLY A 199 6.44 -20.12 4.05
C GLY A 199 7.06 -19.11 5.03
N LYS A 200 8.27 -18.65 4.71
CA LYS A 200 9.03 -17.67 5.53
C LYS A 200 8.82 -16.24 5.03
N HIS A 201 7.56 -15.81 4.91
CA HIS A 201 7.20 -14.50 4.39
C HIS A 201 7.28 -13.41 5.45
N VAL A 202 8.42 -12.71 5.50
CA VAL A 202 8.61 -11.60 6.45
C VAL A 202 9.02 -10.34 5.70
N LEU A 203 8.19 -9.30 5.82
CA LEU A 203 8.49 -7.96 5.37
C LEU A 203 9.39 -7.24 6.38
N ARG A 204 10.54 -6.75 5.90
CA ARG A 204 11.59 -6.07 6.66
C ARG A 204 11.73 -4.60 6.29
N ILE A 205 11.06 -4.15 5.24
CA ILE A 205 10.92 -2.73 4.97
C ILE A 205 10.01 -2.12 6.05
N PRO A 206 10.36 -0.97 6.65
CA PRO A 206 9.59 -0.36 7.72
C PRO A 206 8.10 -0.18 7.41
N THR A 207 7.25 -0.49 8.39
CA THR A 207 5.80 -0.37 8.29
C THR A 207 5.21 0.29 9.53
N ILE A 208 4.28 1.21 9.32
CA ILE A 208 3.46 1.83 10.37
C ILE A 208 2.07 1.20 10.28
N HIS A 209 1.60 0.59 11.36
CA HIS A 209 0.27 -0.02 11.43
C HIS A 209 -0.65 0.83 12.28
N MET A 210 -1.91 0.97 11.88
CA MET A 210 -2.94 1.61 12.69
C MET A 210 -4.21 0.76 12.74
N HIS A 211 -4.61 0.35 13.95
CA HIS A 211 -5.73 -0.57 14.17
C HIS A 211 -6.85 0.06 15.01
N GLY A 212 -8.08 0.02 14.49
CA GLY A 212 -9.27 0.33 15.27
C GLY A 212 -9.59 -0.81 16.24
N LEU A 213 -9.69 -0.52 17.55
CA LEU A 213 -9.95 -1.53 18.59
C LEU A 213 -11.35 -2.16 18.51
N LYS A 214 -12.29 -1.53 17.79
CA LYS A 214 -13.66 -2.04 17.55
C LYS A 214 -13.83 -2.57 16.13
N ASP A 215 -12.74 -2.72 15.38
CA ASP A 215 -12.79 -3.25 14.02
C ASP A 215 -13.09 -4.76 14.05
N PRO A 216 -14.10 -5.25 13.30
CA PRO A 216 -14.40 -6.69 13.26
C PRO A 216 -13.24 -7.53 12.70
N GLY A 217 -12.33 -6.94 11.92
CA GLY A 217 -11.13 -7.59 11.38
C GLY A 217 -9.86 -7.38 12.21
N LEU A 218 -9.97 -6.93 13.46
CA LEU A 218 -8.80 -6.58 14.29
C LEU A 218 -7.81 -7.74 14.45
N GLN A 219 -8.32 -8.98 14.53
CA GLN A 219 -7.47 -10.15 14.69
C GLN A 219 -6.58 -10.35 13.46
N GLU A 220 -7.14 -10.21 12.26
CA GLU A 220 -6.43 -10.32 10.98
C GLU A 220 -5.43 -9.17 10.79
N HIS A 221 -5.71 -7.99 11.34
CA HIS A 221 -4.75 -6.88 11.36
C HIS A 221 -3.55 -7.19 12.27
N ARG A 222 -3.82 -7.77 13.44
CA ARG A 222 -2.77 -8.22 14.36
C ARG A 222 -1.95 -9.37 13.80
N GLU A 223 -2.55 -10.27 13.02
CA GLU A 223 -1.84 -11.33 12.30
C GLU A 223 -0.87 -10.76 11.26
N LEU A 224 -1.31 -9.82 10.41
CA LEU A 224 -0.41 -9.10 9.49
C LEU A 224 0.76 -8.46 10.23
N TYR A 225 0.46 -7.71 11.29
CA TYR A 225 1.47 -7.04 12.11
C TYR A 225 2.45 -8.04 12.72
N ARG A 226 1.97 -9.10 13.39
CA ARG A 226 2.79 -10.00 14.21
C ARG A 226 3.56 -11.03 13.41
N GLU A 227 2.95 -11.61 12.39
CA GLU A 227 3.45 -12.80 11.71
C GLU A 227 4.18 -12.46 10.41
N TYR A 228 3.76 -11.39 9.73
CA TYR A 228 4.24 -11.06 8.39
C TYR A 228 5.18 -9.84 8.36
N CYS A 229 5.19 -8.97 9.36
CA CYS A 229 6.11 -7.84 9.45
C CYS A 229 7.19 -8.09 10.51
N HIS A 230 8.46 -7.80 10.21
CA HIS A 230 9.56 -7.99 11.16
C HIS A 230 9.42 -7.08 12.38
N ALA A 231 9.73 -7.60 13.58
CA ALA A 231 9.51 -6.89 14.84
C ALA A 231 10.23 -5.53 14.92
N GLU A 232 11.43 -5.43 14.35
CA GLU A 232 12.23 -4.19 14.33
C GLU A 232 11.83 -3.22 13.21
N ALA A 233 11.06 -3.69 12.23
CA ALA A 233 10.63 -2.91 11.07
C ALA A 233 9.14 -2.55 11.13
N ARG A 234 8.52 -2.59 12.31
CA ARG A 234 7.09 -2.30 12.46
C ARG A 234 6.80 -1.44 13.69
N SER A 235 5.89 -0.51 13.54
CA SER A 235 5.28 0.21 14.65
C SER A 235 3.76 0.08 14.62
N LEU A 236 3.12 0.30 15.77
CA LEU A 236 1.68 0.11 15.94
C LEU A 236 1.05 1.28 16.69
N LEU A 237 -0.03 1.80 16.12
CA LEU A 237 -0.96 2.75 16.73
C LEU A 237 -2.32 2.07 16.89
N GLU A 238 -2.90 2.14 18.08
CA GLU A 238 -4.25 1.64 18.35
C GLU A 238 -5.14 2.80 18.81
N TRP A 239 -6.42 2.74 18.47
CA TRP A 239 -7.39 3.80 18.78
C TRP A 239 -8.82 3.25 18.86
N ASP A 240 -9.71 3.97 19.54
CA ASP A 240 -11.10 3.55 19.75
C ASP A 240 -11.99 3.83 18.53
N ALA A 241 -11.86 2.99 17.50
CA ALA A 241 -12.63 3.09 16.26
C ALA A 241 -12.93 1.71 15.65
N GLY A 242 -13.94 1.66 14.79
CA GLY A 242 -14.23 0.50 13.92
C GLY A 242 -13.41 0.52 12.62
N HIS A 243 -13.95 -0.08 11.56
CA HIS A 243 -13.28 -0.20 10.25
C HIS A 243 -13.30 1.10 9.44
N ARG A 244 -12.53 2.11 9.88
CA ARG A 244 -12.50 3.43 9.23
C ARG A 244 -11.16 4.14 9.38
N LEU A 245 -10.99 5.22 8.62
CA LEU A 245 -9.82 6.10 8.67
C LEU A 245 -9.95 7.17 9.77
N PRO A 246 -8.82 7.63 10.35
CA PRO A 246 -8.82 8.79 11.24
C PRO A 246 -9.09 10.07 10.45
N VAL A 247 -10.15 10.79 10.85
CA VAL A 247 -10.57 12.05 10.20
C VAL A 247 -10.48 13.26 11.13
N ARG A 248 -10.58 13.05 12.45
CA ARG A 248 -10.43 14.12 13.45
C ARG A 248 -8.94 14.30 13.77
N SER A 249 -8.52 15.55 13.95
CA SER A 249 -7.12 15.91 14.14
C SER A 249 -6.46 15.23 15.35
N ASP A 250 -7.21 15.02 16.44
CA ASP A 250 -6.74 14.28 17.63
C ASP A 250 -6.31 12.84 17.32
N HIS A 251 -7.03 12.17 16.42
CA HIS A 251 -6.72 10.82 15.97
C HIS A 251 -5.67 10.77 14.85
N VAL A 252 -5.58 11.83 14.03
CA VAL A 252 -4.62 11.92 12.92
C VAL A 252 -3.21 12.29 13.40
N ALA A 253 -3.11 13.15 14.42
CA ALA A 253 -1.84 13.67 14.90
C ALA A 253 -0.82 12.57 15.34
N PRO A 254 -1.20 11.48 16.03
CA PRO A 254 -0.29 10.37 16.31
C PRO A 254 0.26 9.72 15.03
N LEU A 255 -0.59 9.47 14.04
CA LEU A 255 -0.18 8.87 12.76
C LEU A 255 0.81 9.79 12.01
N VAL A 256 0.52 11.09 11.95
CA VAL A 256 1.39 12.07 11.28
C VAL A 256 2.76 12.15 11.96
N ARG A 257 2.81 12.16 13.29
CA ARG A 257 4.08 12.13 14.04
C ARG A 257 4.89 10.87 13.73
N GLU A 258 4.21 9.73 13.62
CA GLU A 258 4.84 8.45 13.35
C GLU A 258 5.39 8.36 11.92
N ILE A 259 4.66 8.86 10.93
CA ILE A 259 5.13 9.00 9.53
C ILE A 259 6.44 9.80 9.50
N ARG A 260 6.47 10.97 10.14
CA ARG A 260 7.67 11.82 10.20
C ARG A 260 8.84 11.13 10.92
N ARG A 261 8.56 10.32 11.95
CA ARG A 261 9.59 9.58 12.69
C ARG A 261 10.25 8.52 11.80
N VAL A 262 9.45 7.66 11.18
CA VAL A 262 9.94 6.59 10.30
C VAL A 262 10.61 7.14 9.05
N ASP A 263 10.11 8.25 8.49
CA ASP A 263 10.76 8.89 7.36
C ASP A 263 12.18 9.36 7.69
N ARG A 264 12.38 10.02 8.84
CA ARG A 264 13.72 10.44 9.27
C ARG A 264 14.65 9.24 9.50
N GLU A 265 14.16 8.19 10.14
CA GLU A 265 14.96 6.98 10.41
C GLU A 265 15.35 6.27 9.12
N THR A 266 14.44 6.14 8.18
CA THR A 266 14.72 5.47 6.90
C THR A 266 15.58 6.31 5.97
N ALA A 267 15.44 7.65 5.99
CA ALA A 267 16.32 8.55 5.25
C ALA A 267 17.79 8.39 5.68
N ALA A 268 18.05 8.28 6.98
CA ALA A 268 19.39 8.15 7.54
C ALA A 268 20.10 6.83 7.18
N VAL A 269 19.34 5.78 6.85
CA VAL A 269 19.88 4.47 6.42
C VAL A 269 20.20 4.46 4.93
N THR A 270 19.54 5.31 4.14
CA THR A 270 19.69 5.38 2.68
C THR A 270 20.64 6.48 2.20
N ALA A 271 21.05 7.40 3.08
CA ALA A 271 22.00 8.48 2.81
C ALA A 271 23.45 8.03 3.07
#